data_AF-A0A371CH58-F1
#
_entry.id   AF-A0A371CH58-F1
#
_cell.length_a   1.000
_cell.length_b   1.000
_cell.length_c   1.000
_cell.angle_alpha   90.00
_cell.angle_beta   90.00
_cell.angle_gamma   90.00
#
_symmetry.space_group_name_H-M   'P 1'
#
loop_
_entity.id
_entity.type
_entity.pdbx_description
1 polymer ?
#
loop_
_entity_poly.entity_id
_entity_poly.type
_entity_poly.pdbx_seq_one_letter_code
_entity_poly.pdbx_strand_id
1 'polypeptide(L)' 'IQPKPVMRWLGFRLDSHLSFCAHVLYFAERASTTVKAMLMLGSSLRGLTPMQRRMLFISYVCPLLTY' A
#
# COMPACT_ATOMS: atom_id res chain seq x y z
N ILE A 1 13.74 -3.11 26.46
CA ILE A 1 13.75 -2.49 25.12
C ILE A 1 13.93 -3.62 24.12
N GLN A 2 12.89 -3.97 23.34
CA GLN A 2 13.03 -5.02 22.31
C GLN A 2 13.71 -4.41 21.08
N PRO A 3 14.74 -5.07 20.50
CA PRO A 3 15.36 -4.60 19.28
C PRO A 3 14.34 -4.66 18.14
N LYS A 4 14.01 -3.51 17.56
CA LYS A 4 13.19 -3.47 16.34
C LYS A 4 14.11 -3.72 15.15
N PRO A 5 13.82 -4.73 14.31
CA PRO A 5 14.65 -5.07 13.15
C PRO A 5 14.58 -4.02 12.02
N VAL A 6 13.64 -3.08 12.08
CA VAL A 6 13.40 -2.06 11.07
C VAL A 6 13.57 -0.67 11.68
N MET A 7 14.44 0.15 11.08
CA MET A 7 14.67 1.55 11.45
C MET A 7 13.91 2.45 10.48
N ARG A 8 13.24 3.49 11.01
CA ARG A 8 12.60 4.53 10.19
C ARG A 8 13.52 5.74 10.10
N TRP A 9 14.00 6.07 8.91
CA TRP A 9 14.90 7.18 8.67
C TRP A 9 14.38 8.04 7.52
N LEU A 10 14.22 9.35 7.76
CA LEU A 10 13.69 10.33 6.78
C LEU A 10 12.36 9.93 6.12
N GLY A 11 11.55 9.11 6.79
CA GLY A 11 10.29 8.58 6.26
C GLY A 11 10.41 7.22 5.56
N PHE A 12 11.62 6.78 5.21
CA PHE A 12 11.91 5.45 4.71
C PHE A 12 12.04 4.43 5.83
N ARG A 13 11.80 3.15 5.51
CA ARG A 13 11.97 2.03 6.43
C ARG A 13 13.09 1.17 5.89
N LEU A 14 14.13 1.02 6.70
CA LEU A 14 15.34 0.30 6.34
C LEU A 14 15.48 -0.86 7.32
N ASP A 15 15.78 -2.03 6.79
CA ASP A 15 16.16 -3.18 7.63
C ASP A 15 17.57 -2.95 8.20
N SER A 16 17.99 -3.81 9.14
CA SER A 16 19.35 -3.83 9.69
C SER A 16 20.45 -3.94 8.63
N HIS A 17 20.11 -4.45 7.43
CA HIS A 17 20.99 -4.55 6.27
C HIS A 17 20.87 -3.37 5.28
N LEU A 18 20.20 -2.28 5.66
CA LEU A 18 19.90 -1.12 4.77
C LEU A 18 19.13 -1.50 3.50
N SER A 19 18.45 -2.66 3.50
CA SER A 19 17.55 -3.03 2.43
C SER A 19 16.22 -2.28 2.54
N PHE A 20 15.63 -2.00 1.39
CA PHE A 20 14.27 -1.43 1.28
C PHE A 20 13.18 -2.50 1.37
N CYS A 21 13.50 -3.74 1.73
CA CYS A 21 12.54 -4.84 1.77
C CYS A 21 11.39 -4.56 2.73
N ALA A 22 11.66 -4.11 3.96
CA ALA A 22 10.60 -3.70 4.88
C ALA A 22 9.80 -2.46 4.41
N HIS A 23 10.41 -1.59 3.59
CA HIS A 23 9.69 -0.49 2.97
C HIS A 23 8.66 -1.02 1.97
N VAL A 24 9.14 -1.79 0.99
CA VAL A 24 8.31 -2.38 -0.07
C VAL A 24 7.22 -3.26 0.52
N LEU A 25 7.54 -4.11 1.49
CA LEU A 25 6.56 -4.97 2.18
C LEU A 25 5.44 -4.16 2.81
N TYR A 26 5.77 -3.07 3.52
CA TYR A 26 4.75 -2.25 4.14
C TYR A 26 3.84 -1.57 3.10
N PHE A 27 4.44 -1.02 2.04
CA PHE A 27 3.65 -0.35 0.99
C PHE A 27 2.81 -1.36 0.20
N ALA A 28 3.31 -2.58 -0.02
CA ALA A 28 2.57 -3.68 -0.62
C ALA A 28 1.38 -4.13 0.26
N GLU A 29 1.58 -4.25 1.58
CA GLU A 29 0.51 -4.59 2.52
C GLU A 29 -0.56 -3.49 2.55
N ARG A 30 -0.13 -2.22 2.55
CA ARG A 30 -1.02 -1.07 2.47
C ARG A 30 -1.76 -1.00 1.11
N ALA A 31 -1.12 -1.35 0.01
CA ALA A 31 -1.77 -1.47 -1.29
C ALA A 31 -2.80 -2.60 -1.28
N SER A 32 -2.47 -3.77 -0.72
CA SER A 32 -3.35 -4.93 -0.63
C SER A 32 -4.61 -4.64 0.20
N THR A 33 -4.45 -4.01 1.37
CA THR A 33 -5.59 -3.58 2.21
C THR A 33 -6.48 -2.57 1.48
N THR A 34 -5.89 -1.64 0.75
CA THR A 34 -6.64 -0.66 -0.05
C THR A 34 -7.41 -1.33 -1.19
N VAL A 35 -6.79 -2.26 -1.93
CA VAL A 35 -7.46 -3.02 -3.00
C VAL A 35 -8.63 -3.83 -2.42
N LYS A 36 -8.46 -4.46 -1.25
CA LYS A 36 -9.56 -5.14 -0.56
C LYS A 36 -10.70 -4.19 -0.20
N ALA A 37 -10.39 -2.99 0.32
CA ALA A 37 -11.40 -1.97 0.60
C ALA A 37 -12.11 -1.49 -0.69
N MET A 38 -11.36 -1.28 -1.78
CA MET A 38 -11.93 -0.93 -3.09
C MET A 38 -12.85 -2.04 -3.64
N LEU A 39 -12.52 -3.31 -3.41
CA LEU A 39 -13.37 -4.43 -3.76
C LEU A 39 -14.70 -4.37 -3.00
N MET A 40 -14.66 -4.14 -1.69
CA MET A 40 -15.87 -4.00 -0.84
C MET A 40 -16.75 -2.81 -1.26
N LEU A 41 -16.13 -1.68 -1.62
CA LEU A 41 -16.84 -0.52 -2.18
C LEU A 41 -17.45 -0.84 -3.54
N GLY A 42 -16.72 -1.58 -4.38
CA GLY A 42 -17.18 -2.04 -5.68
C GLY A 42 -18.37 -2.99 -5.60
N SER A 43 -18.47 -3.82 -4.56
CA SER A 43 -19.54 -4.79 -4.35
C SER A 43 -20.75 -4.24 -3.58
N SER A 44 -20.78 -2.94 -3.25
CA SER A 44 -21.91 -2.30 -2.57
C SER A 44 -23.12 -2.11 -3.51
N LEU A 45 -24.32 -1.88 -2.95
CA LEU A 45 -25.59 -1.71 -3.68
C LEU A 45 -25.55 -0.65 -4.81
N ARG A 46 -24.65 0.33 -4.71
CA ARG A 46 -24.35 1.34 -5.75
C ARG A 46 -22.88 1.28 -6.15
N GLY A 47 -22.42 0.09 -6.47
CA GLY A 47 -21.01 -0.23 -6.68
C GLY A 47 -20.28 0.67 -7.69
N LEU A 48 -18.96 0.66 -7.61
CA LEU A 48 -18.10 1.41 -8.51
C LEU A 48 -18.16 0.86 -9.94
N THR A 49 -18.36 1.75 -10.92
CA THR A 49 -18.25 1.41 -12.35
C THR A 49 -16.82 0.96 -12.69
N PRO A 50 -16.61 0.17 -13.76
CA PRO A 50 -15.27 -0.25 -14.19
C PRO A 50 -14.31 0.93 -14.40
N MET A 51 -14.81 2.05 -14.91
CA MET A 51 -14.03 3.27 -15.10
C MET A 51 -13.57 3.90 -13.78
N GLN A 52 -14.46 3.99 -12.78
CA GLN A 52 -14.13 4.51 -11.45
C GLN A 52 -13.15 3.59 -10.71
N ARG A 53 -13.31 2.26 -10.83
CA ARG A 53 -12.37 1.29 -10.26
C ARG A 53 -10.97 1.45 -10.85
N ARG A 54 -10.87 1.60 -12.18
CA ARG A 54 -9.61 1.85 -12.87
C ARG A 54 -8.99 3.18 -12.44
N MET A 55 -9.78 4.26 -12.38
CA MET A 55 -9.27 5.55 -11.92
C MET A 55 -8.73 5.49 -10.49
N LEU A 56 -9.44 4.86 -9.57
CA LEU A 56 -9.00 4.71 -8.18
C LEU A 56 -7.71 3.88 -8.07
N PHE A 57 -7.58 2.82 -8.86
CA PHE A 57 -6.36 2.03 -8.91
C PHE A 57 -5.15 2.86 -9.39
N ILE A 58 -5.32 3.61 -10.48
CA ILE A 58 -4.25 4.43 -11.05
C ILE A 58 -3.90 5.61 -10.14
N SER A 59 -4.89 6.28 -9.55
CA SER A 59 -4.65 7.49 -8.75
C SER A 59 -4.11 7.21 -7.35
N TYR A 60 -4.40 6.03 -6.78
CA TYR A 60 -4.03 5.72 -5.41
C TYR A 60 -3.06 4.53 -5.28
N VAL A 61 -3.31 3.42 -5.98
CA VAL A 61 -2.52 2.19 -5.81
C VAL A 61 -1.21 2.26 -6.58
N CYS A 62 -1.22 2.78 -7.82
CA CYS A 62 0.00 2.99 -8.60
C CYS A 62 1.03 3.88 -7.88
N PRO A 63 0.71 5.12 -7.46
CA PRO A 63 1.69 5.97 -6.79
C PRO A 63 2.19 5.37 -5.47
N LEU A 64 1.34 4.64 -4.74
CA LEU A 64 1.72 3.97 -3.49
C LEU A 64 2.76 2.85 -3.69
N LEU A 65 2.76 2.20 -4.85
CA LEU A 65 3.71 1.13 -5.20
C LEU A 65 4.96 1.64 -5.91
N THR A 66 4.88 2.81 -6.56
CA THR A 66 6.03 3.45 -7.20
C THR A 66 6.80 4.40 -6.27
N TYR A 67 6.25 4.71 -5.10
CA TYR A 67 6.91 5.48 -4.04
C TYR A 67 7.78 4.57 -3.17
#